data_AF-A0A0P9RL15-F1
#
_entry.id   AF-A0A0P9RL15-F1
#
_cell.length_a   1.000
_cell.length_b   1.000
_cell.length_c   1.000
_cell.angle_alpha   90.00
_cell.angle_beta   90.00
_cell.angle_gamma   90.00
#
_symmetry.space_group_name_H-M   'P 1'
#
loop_
_entity.id
_entity.type
_entity.pdbx_description
1 polymer ?
#
loop_
_entity_poly.entity_id
_entity_poly.type
_entity_poly.pdbx_seq_one_letter_code
_entity_poly.pdbx_strand_id
1 'polypeptide(L)'
;MTVVEAVDSQADAQQELPFALVYGRAVTQMPLDLYIPPDALEVFLEAFEGPLDLLLYLIRKQNIDILDIPVAEITKQYMGYVELMKTVRLELAAEYLVMAAMLAEIKSRMLLPRSAEVEEEEGDPRAELIRRLQEYERFKAAAEGIDGLSRVGRDVIVPKLDAPEARARKLLPDVSLEEVLMSMAEVLHRGDMFESHQVSREALSTRERMSDVLERLKGSGFVPFAELFTAEEGRLGVVVTFMAVLELVKESLVELVQNEPFAVIHVRARAE
;
A
#
# COMPACT_ATOMS: atom_id res chain seq x y z
N MET A 1 -0.54 38.09 72.94
CA MET A 1 0.89 37.74 72.98
C MET A 1 0.94 36.23 72.97
N THR A 2 1.44 35.63 71.88
CA THR A 2 2.03 34.26 71.76
C THR A 2 1.22 33.05 72.30
N VAL A 3 1.17 31.86 71.73
CA VAL A 3 1.75 31.16 70.57
C VAL A 3 0.93 29.84 70.48
N VAL A 4 0.88 29.29 69.28
CA VAL A 4 0.28 28.03 68.81
C VAL A 4 0.75 26.81 69.63
N GLU A 5 -0.12 25.82 69.88
CA GLU A 5 0.05 24.43 69.38
C GLU A 5 -1.10 23.49 69.77
N ALA A 6 -1.57 22.81 68.73
CA ALA A 6 -2.60 21.79 68.74
C ALA A 6 -1.99 20.44 69.12
N VAL A 7 -2.71 19.68 69.95
CA VAL A 7 -2.39 18.28 70.24
C VAL A 7 -3.52 17.41 69.70
N ASP A 8 -3.18 16.77 68.59
CA ASP A 8 -3.39 15.35 68.30
C ASP A 8 -4.78 14.75 68.56
N SER A 9 -5.56 14.64 67.48
CA SER A 9 -6.65 13.67 67.37
C SER A 9 -6.29 12.66 66.29
N GLN A 10 -5.82 11.50 66.74
CA GLN A 10 -5.64 10.30 65.95
C GLN A 10 -6.91 10.02 65.12
N ALA A 11 -6.73 9.94 63.81
CA ALA A 11 -7.71 9.40 62.89
C ALA A 11 -6.98 8.41 61.97
N ASP A 12 -7.57 7.22 61.87
CA ASP A 12 -7.14 6.06 61.11
C ASP A 12 -6.57 6.40 59.73
N ALA A 13 -5.34 5.95 59.46
CA ALA A 13 -4.82 5.83 58.11
C ALA A 13 -4.35 4.40 57.91
N GLN A 14 -5.29 3.55 57.52
CA GLN A 14 -5.05 2.20 57.03
C GLN A 14 -4.05 2.32 55.86
N GLN A 15 -2.81 1.87 56.07
CA GLN A 15 -1.78 1.91 55.03
C GLN A 15 -2.16 0.93 53.92
N GLU A 16 -2.67 1.46 52.81
CA GLU A 16 -2.96 0.68 51.59
C GLU A 16 -1.66 0.03 51.11
N LEU A 17 -1.67 -1.30 51.02
CA LEU A 17 -0.55 -2.08 50.50
C LEU A 17 -0.28 -1.65 49.04
N PRO A 18 0.98 -1.34 48.66
CA PRO A 18 1.27 -0.90 47.31
C PRO A 18 1.06 -2.05 46.31
N PHE A 19 0.33 -1.77 45.22
CA PHE A 19 0.04 -2.74 44.17
C PHE A 19 1.29 -3.16 43.39
N ALA A 20 2.22 -2.24 43.16
CA ALA A 20 3.48 -2.49 42.46
C ALA A 20 4.56 -1.45 42.79
N LEU A 21 5.81 -1.79 42.53
CA LEU A 21 6.96 -0.88 42.51
C LEU A 21 7.39 -0.64 41.07
N VAL A 22 7.26 0.59 40.58
CA VAL A 22 7.66 0.98 39.22
C VAL A 22 8.73 2.08 39.33
N TYR A 23 9.92 1.84 38.77
CA TYR A 23 11.10 2.72 38.90
C TYR A 23 11.42 3.15 40.34
N GLY A 24 11.23 2.24 41.30
CA GLY A 24 11.52 2.51 42.71
C GLY A 24 10.51 3.40 43.43
N ARG A 25 9.38 3.75 42.80
CA ARG A 25 8.25 4.41 43.47
C ARG A 25 7.10 3.42 43.66
N ALA A 26 6.51 3.44 44.86
CA ALA A 26 5.35 2.63 45.20
C ALA A 26 4.10 3.21 44.53
N VAL A 27 3.41 2.41 43.73
CA VAL A 27 2.14 2.77 43.10
C VAL A 27 1.01 2.26 43.98
N THR A 28 0.34 3.17 44.68
CA THR A 28 -0.73 2.86 45.66
C THR A 28 -2.13 3.00 45.07
N GLN A 29 -2.30 3.70 43.95
CA GLN A 29 -3.59 3.87 43.29
C GLN A 29 -3.50 3.41 41.83
N MET A 30 -4.50 2.65 41.37
CA MET A 30 -4.63 2.37 39.93
C MET A 30 -4.90 3.69 39.20
N PRO A 31 -4.21 3.98 38.08
CA PRO A 31 -4.57 5.12 37.24
C PRO A 31 -5.99 4.92 36.72
N LEU A 32 -6.91 5.78 37.17
CA LEU A 32 -8.35 5.70 36.84
C LEU A 32 -8.69 6.20 35.43
N ASP A 33 -7.73 6.78 34.72
CA ASP A 33 -7.93 7.27 33.35
C ASP A 33 -6.94 6.61 32.40
N LEU A 34 -7.34 5.46 31.85
CA LEU A 34 -6.90 5.13 30.50
C LEU A 34 -7.63 6.13 29.59
N TYR A 35 -7.04 7.30 29.37
CA TYR A 35 -7.55 8.21 28.33
C TYR A 35 -7.41 7.47 27.00
N ILE A 36 -8.50 6.87 26.56
CA ILE A 36 -8.66 6.36 25.21
C ILE A 36 -9.24 7.55 24.44
N PRO A 37 -8.50 8.18 23.52
CA PRO A 37 -9.05 9.19 22.63
C PRO A 37 -10.39 8.68 22.03
N PRO A 38 -11.40 9.53 21.82
CA PRO A 38 -12.64 9.09 21.17
C PRO A 38 -12.36 8.38 19.82
N ASP A 39 -11.31 8.80 19.12
CA ASP A 39 -10.81 8.22 17.87
C ASP A 39 -10.06 6.88 18.07
N ALA A 40 -9.62 6.56 19.29
CA ALA A 40 -8.99 5.27 19.60
C ALA A 40 -10.03 4.15 19.87
N LEU A 41 -11.31 4.51 19.96
CA LEU A 41 -12.47 3.61 19.93
C LEU A 41 -13.23 3.67 18.60
N GLU A 42 -12.78 4.48 17.63
CA GLU A 42 -13.25 4.34 16.27
C GLU A 42 -12.79 2.97 15.76
N VAL A 43 -13.75 2.12 15.42
CA VAL A 43 -13.49 0.83 14.79
C VAL A 43 -12.88 1.12 13.43
N PHE A 44 -11.55 1.14 13.40
CA PHE A 44 -10.77 1.34 12.19
C PHE A 44 -11.15 0.27 11.17
N LEU A 45 -11.50 0.75 9.99
CA LEU A 45 -11.74 -0.06 8.81
C LEU A 45 -10.46 -0.75 8.33
N GLU A 46 -10.24 -1.94 8.89
CA GLU A 46 -9.52 -3.09 8.33
C GLU A 46 -10.28 -4.41 8.63
N ALA A 47 -11.54 -4.34 9.08
CA ALA A 47 -12.28 -5.52 9.58
C ALA A 47 -13.11 -6.27 8.53
N PHE A 48 -13.24 -5.74 7.31
CA PHE A 48 -14.08 -6.34 6.27
C PHE A 48 -13.28 -6.60 4.99
N GLU A 49 -13.36 -7.84 4.51
CA GLU A 49 -12.71 -8.34 3.30
C GLU A 49 -13.55 -7.98 2.03
N GLY A 50 -14.08 -6.75 1.98
CA GLY A 50 -14.84 -6.21 0.85
C GLY A 50 -16.33 -5.90 1.11
N PRO A 51 -17.04 -5.40 0.08
CA PRO A 51 -18.41 -4.89 0.22
C PRO A 51 -19.45 -5.98 0.50
N LEU A 52 -19.23 -7.20 0.01
CA LEU A 52 -20.13 -8.34 0.29
C LEU A 52 -20.08 -8.74 1.78
N ASP A 53 -18.90 -8.68 2.38
CA ASP A 53 -18.72 -9.01 3.80
C ASP A 53 -19.42 -8.00 4.70
N LEU A 54 -19.26 -6.71 4.37
CA LEU A 54 -19.99 -5.64 5.03
C LEU A 54 -21.50 -5.83 4.93
N LEU A 55 -22.01 -6.21 3.75
CA LEU A 55 -23.44 -6.47 3.57
C LEU A 55 -23.93 -7.66 4.41
N LEU A 56 -23.19 -8.77 4.41
CA LEU A 56 -23.52 -9.91 5.28
C LEU A 56 -23.55 -9.52 6.76
N TYR A 57 -22.58 -8.71 7.20
CA TYR A 57 -22.56 -8.19 8.56
C TYR A 57 -23.82 -7.36 8.87
N LEU A 58 -24.20 -6.43 7.98
CA LEU A 58 -25.38 -5.58 8.18
C LEU A 58 -26.69 -6.38 8.19
N ILE A 59 -26.80 -7.42 7.37
CA ILE A 59 -27.95 -8.33 7.32
C ILE A 59 -28.05 -9.15 8.62
N ARG A 60 -26.94 -9.76 9.04
CA ARG A 60 -26.88 -10.56 10.28
C ARG A 60 -27.16 -9.72 11.52
N LYS A 61 -26.63 -8.49 11.58
CA LYS A 61 -26.84 -7.56 12.72
C LYS A 61 -28.32 -7.22 12.93
N GLN A 62 -29.12 -7.26 11.88
CA GLN A 62 -30.56 -6.97 11.93
C GLN A 62 -31.44 -8.22 12.01
N ASN A 63 -30.84 -9.42 12.06
CA ASN A 63 -31.58 -10.69 11.99
C ASN A 63 -32.50 -10.77 10.76
N ILE A 64 -32.04 -10.25 9.63
CA ILE A 64 -32.74 -10.30 8.34
C ILE A 64 -32.39 -11.61 7.62
N ASP A 65 -33.36 -12.21 6.93
CA ASP A 65 -33.11 -13.34 6.04
C ASP A 65 -32.42 -12.85 4.75
N ILE A 66 -31.34 -13.52 4.36
CA ILE A 66 -30.61 -13.24 3.11
C ILE A 66 -31.51 -13.45 1.88
N LEU A 67 -32.54 -14.30 1.98
CA LEU A 67 -33.50 -14.53 0.90
C LEU A 67 -34.53 -13.39 0.76
N ASP A 68 -34.79 -12.62 1.82
CA ASP A 68 -35.73 -11.51 1.80
C ASP A 68 -35.14 -10.24 2.40
N ILE A 69 -34.25 -9.63 1.61
CA ILE A 69 -33.52 -8.44 2.04
C ILE A 69 -34.40 -7.19 1.83
N PRO A 70 -34.68 -6.39 2.87
CA PRO A 70 -35.26 -5.06 2.73
C PRO A 70 -34.20 -4.09 2.18
N VAL A 71 -34.07 -4.05 0.86
CA VAL A 71 -33.02 -3.30 0.15
C VAL A 71 -33.01 -1.83 0.56
N ALA A 72 -34.18 -1.20 0.77
CA ALA A 72 -34.24 0.21 1.14
C ALA A 72 -33.50 0.52 2.46
N GLU A 73 -33.62 -0.36 3.46
CA GLU A 73 -33.00 -0.21 4.77
C GLU A 73 -31.51 -0.54 4.73
N ILE A 74 -31.15 -1.66 4.10
CA ILE A 74 -29.76 -2.10 3.94
C ILE A 74 -28.95 -1.08 3.14
N THR A 75 -29.49 -0.57 2.03
CA THR A 75 -28.82 0.47 1.23
C THR A 75 -28.58 1.74 2.05
N LYS A 76 -29.52 2.15 2.91
CA LYS A 76 -29.35 3.33 3.77
C LYS A 76 -28.20 3.14 4.75
N GLN A 77 -28.10 1.97 5.38
CA GLN A 77 -27.02 1.67 6.32
C GLN A 77 -25.68 1.52 5.63
N TYR A 78 -25.65 0.83 4.49
CA TYR A 78 -24.46 0.68 3.67
C TYR A 78 -23.91 2.06 3.25
N MET A 79 -24.77 2.96 2.76
CA MET A 79 -24.36 4.32 2.41
C MET A 79 -23.84 5.11 3.62
N GLY A 80 -24.48 4.98 4.79
CA GLY A 80 -23.98 5.60 6.01
C GLY A 80 -22.57 5.13 6.38
N TYR A 81 -22.29 3.85 6.20
CA TYR A 81 -20.97 3.28 6.43
C TYR A 81 -19.95 3.75 5.40
N VAL A 82 -20.30 3.75 4.10
CA VAL A 82 -19.43 4.24 3.02
C VAL A 82 -19.07 5.72 3.21
N GLU A 83 -19.99 6.57 3.68
CA GLU A 83 -19.67 7.97 3.93
C GLU A 83 -18.70 8.16 5.12
N LEU A 84 -18.80 7.34 6.16
CA LEU A 84 -17.82 7.31 7.24
C LEU A 84 -16.43 6.84 6.75
N MET A 85 -16.38 5.95 5.76
CA MET A 85 -15.11 5.51 5.15
C MET A 85 -14.46 6.60 4.30
N LYS A 86 -15.25 7.34 3.51
CA LYS A 86 -14.75 8.38 2.60
C LYS A 86 -14.04 9.51 3.33
N THR A 87 -14.44 9.82 4.56
CA THR A 87 -13.76 10.83 5.37
C THR A 87 -12.36 10.39 5.83
N VAL A 88 -12.07 9.08 5.82
CA VAL A 88 -10.83 8.51 6.36
C VAL A 88 -9.85 8.11 5.25
N ARG A 89 -10.29 7.46 4.16
CA ARG A 89 -9.39 6.97 3.07
C ARG A 89 -10.12 6.85 1.72
N LEU A 90 -9.77 7.69 0.73
CA LEU A 90 -10.38 7.71 -0.62
C LEU A 90 -9.88 6.58 -1.55
N GLU A 91 -8.65 6.10 -1.38
CA GLU A 91 -8.00 5.19 -2.33
C GLU A 91 -8.51 3.74 -2.28
N LEU A 92 -9.16 3.31 -1.19
CA LEU A 92 -9.62 1.92 -0.98
C LEU A 92 -11.11 1.69 -1.34
N ALA A 93 -11.82 2.71 -1.81
CA ALA A 93 -13.29 2.71 -1.85
C ALA A 93 -13.92 2.26 -3.19
N ALA A 94 -13.14 1.92 -4.22
CA ALA A 94 -13.69 1.67 -5.56
C ALA A 94 -14.74 0.54 -5.58
N GLU A 95 -14.45 -0.60 -4.98
CA GLU A 95 -15.37 -1.74 -4.90
C GLU A 95 -16.63 -1.40 -4.08
N TYR A 96 -16.46 -0.62 -3.03
CA TYR A 96 -17.56 -0.16 -2.18
C TYR A 96 -18.50 0.79 -2.93
N LEU A 97 -17.96 1.66 -3.78
CA LEU A 97 -18.75 2.57 -4.62
C LEU A 97 -19.49 1.84 -5.73
N VAL A 98 -18.87 0.82 -6.34
CA VAL A 98 -19.56 -0.05 -7.33
C VAL A 98 -20.75 -0.74 -6.68
N MET A 99 -20.58 -1.28 -5.48
CA MET A 99 -21.68 -1.89 -4.73
C MET A 99 -22.75 -0.86 -4.33
N ALA A 100 -22.35 0.36 -3.93
CA ALA A 100 -23.29 1.44 -3.65
C ALA A 100 -24.17 1.76 -4.86
N ALA A 101 -23.57 1.82 -6.06
CA ALA A 101 -24.29 2.06 -7.31
C ALA A 101 -25.28 0.92 -7.61
N MET A 102 -24.84 -0.33 -7.46
CA MET A 102 -25.70 -1.52 -7.63
C MET A 102 -26.89 -1.51 -6.67
N LEU A 103 -26.66 -1.22 -5.38
CA LEU A 103 -27.72 -1.12 -4.37
C LEU A 103 -28.70 0.03 -4.65
N ALA A 104 -28.21 1.16 -5.17
CA ALA A 104 -29.05 2.27 -5.58
C ALA A 104 -29.92 1.93 -6.80
N GLU A 105 -29.36 1.21 -7.77
CA GLU A 105 -30.09 0.70 -8.93
C GLU A 105 -31.20 -0.27 -8.52
N ILE A 106 -30.88 -1.28 -7.70
CA ILE A 106 -31.86 -2.25 -7.18
C ILE A 106 -32.96 -1.52 -6.42
N LYS A 107 -32.61 -0.60 -5.52
CA LYS A 107 -33.58 0.21 -4.77
C LYS A 107 -34.50 1.01 -5.69
N SER A 108 -33.95 1.65 -6.73
CA SER A 108 -34.72 2.42 -7.71
C SER A 108 -35.71 1.52 -8.46
N ARG A 109 -35.24 0.38 -8.96
CA ARG A 109 -36.06 -0.60 -9.69
C ARG A 109 -37.21 -1.15 -8.86
N MET A 110 -36.98 -1.38 -7.56
CA MET A 110 -38.01 -1.90 -6.65
C MET A 110 -39.05 -0.86 -6.21
N LEU A 111 -38.69 0.43 -6.19
CA LEU A 111 -39.59 1.49 -5.73
C LEU A 111 -40.40 2.14 -6.85
N LEU A 112 -39.96 2.02 -8.10
CA LEU A 112 -40.63 2.62 -9.26
C LEU A 112 -41.66 1.67 -9.86
N PRO A 113 -42.88 2.15 -10.21
CA PRO A 113 -43.88 1.35 -10.88
C PRO A 113 -43.40 0.94 -12.28
N ARG A 114 -43.54 -0.35 -12.60
CA ARG A 114 -43.19 -0.96 -13.88
C ARG A 114 -44.43 -1.44 -14.61
N SER A 115 -44.35 -1.52 -15.94
CA SER A 115 -45.36 -2.20 -16.75
C SER A 115 -45.30 -3.70 -16.44
N ALA A 116 -46.44 -4.37 -16.25
CA ALA A 116 -46.50 -5.79 -15.90
C ALA A 116 -45.74 -6.69 -16.90
N GLU A 117 -45.71 -6.33 -18.19
CA GLU A 117 -44.97 -7.06 -19.23
C GLU A 117 -43.45 -7.06 -19.01
N VAL A 118 -42.90 -5.97 -18.45
CA VAL A 118 -41.45 -5.83 -18.18
C VAL A 118 -41.06 -6.55 -16.88
N GLU A 119 -42.01 -6.69 -15.95
CA GLU A 119 -41.78 -7.31 -14.65
C GLU A 119 -41.68 -8.85 -14.76
N GLU A 120 -42.43 -9.47 -15.66
CA GLU A 120 -42.33 -10.91 -15.94
C GLU A 120 -41.04 -11.31 -16.67
N GLU A 121 -40.47 -10.44 -17.52
CA GLU A 121 -39.22 -10.72 -18.25
C GLU A 121 -37.95 -10.54 -17.40
N GLU A 122 -37.90 -9.54 -16.50
CA GLU A 122 -36.68 -9.19 -15.76
C GLU A 122 -36.46 -9.98 -14.45
N GLY A 123 -37.51 -10.58 -13.86
CA GLY A 123 -37.42 -11.30 -12.58
C GLY A 123 -37.15 -10.39 -11.36
N ASP A 124 -36.79 -10.97 -10.21
CA ASP A 124 -36.46 -10.20 -9.00
C ASP A 124 -35.13 -9.44 -9.21
N PRO A 125 -35.11 -8.09 -9.17
CA PRO A 125 -33.90 -7.29 -9.34
C PRO A 125 -32.82 -7.57 -8.28
N ARG A 126 -33.18 -8.20 -7.15
CA ARG A 126 -32.25 -8.59 -6.08
C ARG A 126 -31.54 -9.91 -6.33
N ALA A 127 -32.00 -10.72 -7.30
CA ALA A 127 -31.57 -12.11 -7.44
C ALA A 127 -30.05 -12.27 -7.61
N GLU A 128 -29.40 -11.39 -8.38
CA GLU A 128 -27.95 -11.42 -8.56
C GLU A 128 -27.20 -11.14 -7.25
N LEU A 129 -27.67 -10.15 -6.48
CA LEU A 129 -27.07 -9.78 -5.19
C LEU A 129 -27.19 -10.93 -4.19
N ILE A 130 -28.37 -11.53 -4.08
CA ILE A 130 -28.63 -12.68 -3.19
C ILE A 130 -27.70 -13.84 -3.55
N ARG A 131 -27.57 -14.17 -4.84
CA ARG A 131 -26.66 -15.22 -5.30
C ARG A 131 -25.21 -14.95 -4.89
N ARG A 132 -24.71 -13.72 -5.09
CA ARG A 132 -23.34 -13.34 -4.71
C ARG A 132 -23.12 -13.40 -3.20
N LEU A 133 -24.10 -12.98 -2.40
CA LEU A 133 -24.03 -13.05 -0.94
C LEU A 133 -23.98 -14.50 -0.46
N GLN A 134 -24.79 -15.40 -1.03
CA GLN A 134 -24.77 -16.83 -0.72
C GLN A 134 -23.46 -17.50 -1.12
N GLU A 135 -22.93 -17.19 -2.30
CA GLU A 135 -21.63 -17.69 -2.75
C GLU A 135 -20.51 -17.24 -1.81
N TYR A 136 -20.47 -15.95 -1.48
CA TYR A 136 -19.48 -15.41 -0.56
C TYR A 136 -19.60 -16.02 0.83
N GLU A 137 -20.81 -16.18 1.38
CA GLU A 137 -21.03 -16.82 2.68
C GLU A 137 -20.51 -18.27 2.69
N ARG A 138 -20.75 -19.03 1.62
CA ARG A 138 -20.23 -20.41 1.49
C ARG A 138 -18.71 -20.45 1.52
N PHE A 139 -18.04 -19.54 0.81
CA PHE A 139 -16.58 -19.48 0.81
C PHE A 139 -16.02 -18.96 2.13
N LYS A 140 -16.70 -18.01 2.79
CA LYS A 140 -16.33 -17.53 4.11
C LYS A 140 -16.38 -18.66 5.14
N ALA A 141 -17.46 -19.44 5.16
CA ALA A 141 -17.59 -20.60 6.03
C ALA A 141 -16.52 -21.67 5.74
N ALA A 142 -16.19 -21.90 4.46
CA ALA A 142 -15.11 -22.81 4.09
C ALA A 142 -13.74 -22.30 4.56
N ALA A 143 -13.46 -21.01 4.43
CA ALA A 143 -12.22 -20.39 4.90
C ALA A 143 -12.09 -20.48 6.42
N GLU A 144 -13.15 -20.19 7.17
CA GLU A 144 -13.22 -20.38 8.62
C GLU A 144 -13.00 -21.84 9.01
N GLY A 145 -13.58 -22.78 8.25
CA GLY A 145 -13.36 -24.22 8.44
C GLY A 145 -11.91 -24.64 8.22
N ILE A 146 -11.24 -24.07 7.23
CA ILE A 146 -9.81 -24.30 6.96
C ILE A 146 -8.93 -23.70 8.05
N ASP A 147 -9.25 -22.49 8.53
CA ASP A 147 -8.48 -21.83 9.59
C ASP A 147 -8.54 -22.59 10.92
N GLY A 148 -9.68 -23.28 11.16
CA GLY A 148 -9.86 -24.18 12.29
C GLY A 148 -9.07 -25.48 12.22
N LEU A 149 -8.45 -25.84 11.09
CA LEU A 149 -7.63 -27.05 10.97
C LEU A 149 -6.35 -26.93 11.79
N SER A 150 -5.93 -28.04 12.41
CA SER A 150 -4.66 -28.07 13.15
C SER A 150 -3.47 -27.87 12.22
N ARG A 151 -2.63 -26.88 12.53
CA ARG A 151 -1.46 -26.53 11.72
C ARG A 151 -0.19 -27.11 12.33
N VAL A 152 0.59 -27.80 11.51
CA VAL A 152 1.94 -28.23 11.89
C VAL A 152 2.79 -26.98 12.14
N GLY A 153 3.47 -26.92 13.28
CA GLY A 153 4.24 -25.76 13.73
C GLY A 153 3.44 -24.73 14.54
N ARG A 154 2.10 -24.81 14.59
CA ARG A 154 1.25 -24.03 15.52
C ARG A 154 0.66 -24.93 16.60
N ASP A 155 -0.13 -25.91 16.19
CA ASP A 155 -0.92 -26.79 17.07
C ASP A 155 -0.29 -28.18 17.21
N VAL A 156 0.40 -28.63 16.16
CA VAL A 156 1.06 -29.94 16.11
C VAL A 156 2.55 -29.74 15.94
N ILE A 157 3.32 -30.23 16.92
CA ILE A 157 4.78 -30.31 16.81
C ILE A 157 5.13 -31.72 16.34
N VAL A 158 5.74 -31.83 15.16
CA VAL A 158 6.24 -33.11 14.65
C VAL A 158 7.62 -33.37 15.27
N PRO A 159 7.79 -34.42 16.08
CA PRO A 159 9.08 -34.72 16.68
C PRO A 159 10.08 -35.08 15.58
N LYS A 160 11.19 -34.34 15.53
CA LYS A 160 12.32 -34.68 14.68
C LYS A 160 13.28 -35.55 15.49
N LEU A 161 13.28 -36.85 15.20
CA LEU A 161 14.37 -37.71 15.65
C LEU A 161 15.45 -37.67 14.58
N ASP A 162 16.64 -37.23 14.97
CA ASP A 162 17.81 -37.45 14.16
C ASP A 162 18.06 -38.96 14.12
N ALA A 163 18.07 -39.53 12.91
CA ALA A 163 18.50 -40.90 12.74
C ALA A 163 19.93 -41.02 13.31
N PRO A 164 20.28 -42.12 13.99
CA PRO A 164 21.68 -42.39 14.32
C PRO A 164 22.50 -42.24 13.03
N GLU A 165 23.77 -41.81 13.13
CA GLU A 165 24.71 -41.68 12.00
C GLU A 165 24.96 -43.05 11.36
N ALA A 166 23.94 -43.61 10.72
CA ALA A 166 24.10 -44.65 9.75
C ALA A 166 24.80 -43.96 8.59
N ARG A 167 25.98 -44.47 8.22
CA ARG A 167 26.55 -44.28 6.88
C ARG A 167 25.67 -45.01 5.87
N ALA A 168 24.37 -44.72 5.87
CA ALA A 168 23.47 -45.13 4.83
C ALA A 168 23.91 -44.38 3.59
N ARG A 169 24.27 -45.13 2.54
CA ARG A 169 24.55 -44.56 1.23
C ARG A 169 23.29 -43.79 0.82
N LYS A 170 23.36 -42.45 0.84
CA LYS A 170 22.23 -41.60 0.52
C LYS A 170 21.83 -41.92 -0.92
N LEU A 171 20.72 -42.62 -1.09
CA LEU A 171 20.16 -42.86 -2.41
C LEU A 171 19.76 -41.49 -2.94
N LEU A 172 20.35 -41.12 -4.07
CA LEU A 172 19.92 -39.93 -4.78
C LEU A 172 18.49 -40.19 -5.26
N PRO A 173 17.57 -39.22 -5.10
CA PRO A 173 16.26 -39.33 -5.72
C PRO A 173 16.44 -39.51 -7.23
N ASP A 174 15.60 -40.35 -7.83
CA ASP A 174 15.53 -40.46 -9.28
C ASP A 174 14.78 -39.22 -9.79
N VAL A 175 15.52 -38.28 -10.39
CA VAL A 175 14.98 -37.01 -10.86
C VAL A 175 15.08 -37.01 -12.37
N SER A 176 13.94 -36.81 -13.05
CA SER A 176 13.91 -36.68 -14.50
C SER A 176 14.51 -35.34 -14.94
N LEU A 177 15.11 -35.30 -16.13
CA LEU A 177 15.59 -34.03 -16.72
C LEU A 177 14.44 -33.02 -16.90
N GLU A 178 13.24 -33.53 -17.16
CA GLU A 178 12.02 -32.73 -17.30
C GLU A 178 11.68 -31.96 -16.01
N GLU A 179 11.72 -32.62 -14.85
CA GLU A 179 11.48 -31.98 -13.54
C GLU A 179 12.49 -30.87 -13.24
N VAL A 180 13.76 -31.07 -13.61
CA VAL A 180 14.81 -30.06 -13.44
C VAL A 180 14.56 -28.86 -14.37
N LEU A 181 14.15 -29.11 -15.61
CA LEU A 181 13.84 -28.05 -16.57
C LEU A 181 12.60 -27.24 -16.16
N MET A 182 11.55 -27.91 -15.67
CA MET A 182 10.35 -27.24 -15.14
C MET A 182 10.69 -26.38 -13.92
N SER A 183 11.48 -26.92 -12.99
CA SER A 183 11.92 -26.18 -11.79
C SER A 183 12.76 -24.96 -12.17
N MET A 184 13.64 -25.08 -13.17
CA MET A 184 14.44 -23.97 -13.69
C MET A 184 13.56 -22.92 -14.39
N ALA A 185 12.57 -23.34 -15.17
CA ALA A 185 11.63 -22.43 -15.82
C ALA A 185 10.82 -21.61 -14.81
N GLU A 186 10.39 -22.21 -13.71
CA GLU A 186 9.69 -21.51 -12.62
C GLU A 186 10.60 -20.51 -11.88
N VAL A 187 11.88 -20.82 -11.73
CA VAL A 187 12.87 -19.88 -11.18
C VAL A 187 13.09 -18.70 -12.12
N LEU A 188 13.24 -18.95 -13.43
CA LEU A 188 13.38 -17.89 -14.44
C LEU A 188 12.14 -17.00 -14.49
N HIS A 189 10.94 -17.59 -14.49
CA HIS A 189 9.69 -16.84 -14.51
C HIS A 189 9.52 -15.95 -13.26
N ARG A 190 9.93 -16.43 -12.08
CA ARG A 190 10.00 -15.58 -10.88
C ARG A 190 11.00 -14.45 -11.03
N GLY A 191 12.13 -14.68 -11.69
CA GLY A 191 13.10 -13.65 -12.04
C GLY A 191 12.50 -12.55 -12.92
N ASP A 192 11.72 -12.93 -13.94
CA ASP A 192 11.03 -11.99 -14.84
C ASP A 192 10.01 -11.11 -14.08
N MET A 193 9.36 -11.67 -13.05
CA MET A 193 8.44 -10.92 -12.18
C MET A 193 9.12 -9.84 -11.33
N PHE A 194 10.46 -9.88 -11.21
CA PHE A 194 11.26 -8.82 -10.58
C PHE A 194 11.83 -7.82 -11.60
N GLU A 195 11.48 -7.92 -12.89
CA GLU A 195 11.72 -6.80 -13.82
C GLU A 195 10.82 -5.64 -13.42
N SER A 196 11.35 -4.78 -12.55
CA SER A 196 10.83 -3.43 -12.38
C SER A 196 10.74 -2.80 -13.76
N HIS A 197 9.54 -2.38 -14.16
CA HIS A 197 9.35 -1.49 -15.30
C HIS A 197 10.10 -0.18 -15.00
N GLN A 198 11.40 -0.16 -15.29
CA GLN A 198 12.18 1.06 -15.24
C GLN A 198 11.69 1.90 -16.41
N VAL A 199 10.85 2.88 -16.11
CA VAL A 199 10.64 4.02 -17.00
C VAL A 199 11.97 4.75 -17.06
N SER A 200 12.87 4.30 -17.94
CA SER A 200 14.03 5.08 -18.30
C SER A 200 13.52 6.31 -19.02
N ARG A 201 13.79 7.50 -18.48
CA ARG A 201 13.61 8.74 -19.24
C ARG A 201 14.39 8.59 -20.54
N GLU A 202 13.79 8.97 -21.66
CA GLU A 202 14.45 8.94 -22.97
C GLU A 202 15.87 9.50 -22.85
N ALA A 203 16.85 8.75 -23.34
CA ALA A 203 18.23 9.21 -23.36
C ALA A 203 18.28 10.49 -24.20
N LEU A 204 18.66 11.60 -23.57
CA LEU A 204 18.87 12.89 -24.24
C LEU A 204 19.71 12.66 -25.51
N SER A 205 19.14 13.00 -26.66
CA SER A 205 19.82 12.83 -27.95
C SER A 205 21.04 13.74 -28.00
N THR A 206 22.19 13.22 -28.44
CA THR A 206 23.40 14.03 -28.63
C THR A 206 23.15 15.20 -29.59
N ARG A 207 22.29 15.02 -30.61
CA ARG A 207 21.90 16.08 -31.57
C ARG A 207 21.06 17.18 -30.95
N GLU A 208 20.16 16.82 -30.03
CA GLU A 208 19.35 17.79 -29.29
C GLU A 208 20.27 18.63 -28.39
N ARG A 209 21.18 17.96 -27.67
CA ARG A 209 22.17 18.62 -26.82
C ARG A 209 23.12 19.55 -27.60
N MET A 210 23.50 19.20 -28.83
CA MET A 210 24.28 20.10 -29.71
C MET A 210 23.51 21.37 -30.04
N SER A 211 22.20 21.26 -30.27
CA SER A 211 21.33 22.39 -30.60
C SER A 211 21.21 23.35 -29.42
N ASP A 212 21.03 22.81 -28.21
CA ASP A 212 20.99 23.58 -26.96
C ASP A 212 22.31 24.33 -26.70
N VAL A 213 23.45 23.66 -26.92
CA VAL A 213 24.78 24.26 -26.75
C VAL A 213 24.97 25.40 -27.75
N LEU A 214 24.62 25.20 -29.02
CA LEU A 214 24.71 26.27 -30.03
C LEU A 214 23.78 27.44 -29.70
N GLU A 215 22.58 27.19 -29.20
CA GLU A 215 21.64 28.24 -28.80
C GLU A 215 22.20 29.09 -27.64
N ARG A 216 22.82 28.46 -26.64
CA ARG A 216 23.51 29.18 -25.56
C ARG A 216 24.69 30.02 -26.06
N LEU A 217 25.33 29.59 -27.15
CA LEU A 217 26.47 30.29 -27.78
C LEU A 217 26.05 31.34 -28.83
N LYS A 218 24.76 31.51 -29.15
CA LYS A 218 24.26 32.54 -30.10
C LYS A 218 24.46 33.97 -29.59
N GLY A 219 24.64 34.17 -28.28
CA GLY A 219 25.09 35.44 -27.72
C GLY A 219 26.59 35.60 -27.96
N SER A 220 27.01 36.70 -28.56
CA SER A 220 28.39 36.99 -29.00
C SER A 220 29.38 37.16 -27.84
N GLY A 221 29.60 36.08 -27.09
CA GLY A 221 30.46 36.03 -25.92
C GLY A 221 31.13 34.67 -25.73
N PHE A 222 32.21 34.70 -24.95
CA PHE A 222 32.89 33.50 -24.46
C PHE A 222 32.08 32.94 -23.29
N VAL A 223 31.62 31.69 -23.39
CA VAL A 223 30.90 31.01 -22.31
C VAL A 223 31.87 30.06 -21.60
N PRO A 224 32.01 30.11 -20.26
CA PRO A 224 32.79 29.14 -19.53
C PRO A 224 32.29 27.72 -19.80
N PHE A 225 33.20 26.79 -20.10
CA PHE A 225 32.88 25.40 -20.43
C PHE A 225 32.02 24.71 -19.36
N ALA A 226 32.28 25.01 -18.08
CA ALA A 226 31.52 24.46 -16.96
C ALA A 226 30.04 24.89 -16.95
N GLU A 227 29.69 26.05 -17.50
CA GLU A 227 28.30 26.58 -17.53
C GLU A 227 27.43 25.90 -18.61
N LEU A 228 28.03 25.12 -19.50
CA LEU A 228 27.29 24.31 -20.46
C LEU A 228 26.67 23.05 -19.82
N PHE A 229 27.07 22.71 -18.59
CA PHE A 229 26.62 21.51 -17.89
C PHE A 229 25.53 21.83 -16.87
N THR A 230 24.50 20.96 -16.80
CA THR A 230 23.43 21.06 -15.80
C THR A 230 23.64 19.99 -14.74
N ALA A 231 23.89 20.39 -13.48
CA ALA A 231 24.18 19.46 -12.39
C ALA A 231 23.02 18.48 -12.08
N GLU A 232 21.78 18.91 -12.32
CA GLU A 232 20.56 18.13 -12.10
C GLU A 232 20.44 16.90 -13.03
N GLU A 233 21.14 16.89 -14.15
CA GLU A 233 21.11 15.78 -15.13
C GLU A 233 22.08 14.63 -14.78
N GLY A 234 22.85 14.79 -13.70
CA GLY A 234 23.76 13.77 -13.19
C GLY A 234 24.86 13.37 -14.19
N ARG A 235 25.49 12.21 -13.93
CA ARG A 235 26.67 11.75 -14.69
C ARG A 235 26.39 11.55 -16.19
N LEU A 236 25.20 11.07 -16.54
CA LEU A 236 24.84 10.81 -17.94
C LEU A 236 24.66 12.13 -18.73
N GLY A 237 23.98 13.13 -18.18
CA GLY A 237 23.84 14.44 -18.81
C GLY A 237 25.19 15.14 -19.03
N VAL A 238 26.13 14.97 -18.08
CA VAL A 238 27.50 15.46 -18.23
C VAL A 238 28.22 14.78 -19.39
N VAL A 239 28.13 13.45 -19.51
CA VAL A 239 28.77 12.71 -20.61
C VAL A 239 28.20 13.10 -21.96
N VAL A 240 26.87 13.20 -22.09
CA VAL A 240 26.20 13.58 -23.35
C VAL A 240 26.55 15.01 -23.75
N THR A 241 26.57 15.96 -22.80
CA THR A 241 26.97 17.35 -23.05
C THR A 241 28.43 17.45 -23.48
N PHE A 242 29.32 16.70 -22.84
CA PHE A 242 30.72 16.67 -23.23
C PHE A 242 30.93 16.13 -24.65
N MET A 243 30.27 15.01 -24.97
CA MET A 243 30.30 14.43 -26.32
C MET A 243 29.74 15.40 -27.36
N ALA A 244 28.66 16.11 -27.05
CA ALA A 244 28.09 17.13 -27.95
C ALA A 244 29.07 18.27 -28.23
N VAL A 245 29.77 18.79 -27.21
CA VAL A 245 30.79 19.84 -27.39
C VAL A 245 31.97 19.33 -28.24
N LEU A 246 32.44 18.11 -28.00
CA LEU A 246 33.52 17.52 -28.80
C LEU A 246 33.12 17.31 -30.27
N GLU A 247 31.88 16.87 -30.52
CA GLU A 247 31.37 16.73 -31.89
C GLU A 247 31.24 18.09 -32.59
N LEU A 248 30.76 19.13 -31.89
CA LEU A 248 30.71 20.50 -32.43
C LEU A 248 32.11 21.08 -32.74
N VAL A 249 33.11 20.77 -31.92
CA VAL A 249 34.52 21.15 -32.18
C VAL A 249 35.05 20.40 -33.40
N LYS A 250 34.76 19.10 -33.52
CA LYS A 250 35.13 18.27 -34.68
C LYS A 250 34.46 18.76 -35.97
N GLU A 251 33.21 19.19 -35.90
CA GLU A 251 32.47 19.82 -37.01
C GLU A 251 32.87 21.27 -37.26
N SER A 252 33.84 21.82 -36.50
CA SER A 252 34.33 23.18 -36.66
C SER A 252 33.29 24.28 -36.42
N LEU A 253 32.19 23.98 -35.72
CA LEU A 253 31.12 24.94 -35.37
C LEU A 253 31.42 25.74 -34.10
N VAL A 254 32.29 25.20 -33.23
CA VAL A 254 32.63 25.76 -31.93
C VAL A 254 34.14 25.68 -31.71
N GLU A 255 34.70 26.66 -31.01
CA GLU A 255 36.11 26.73 -30.63
C GLU A 255 36.28 26.77 -29.11
N LEU A 256 37.33 26.10 -28.62
CA LEU A 256 37.74 26.11 -27.23
C LEU A 256 38.96 27.02 -27.07
N VAL A 257 38.90 27.95 -26.10
CA VAL A 257 39.97 28.92 -25.83
C VAL A 257 40.40 28.82 -24.37
N GLN A 258 41.72 28.67 -24.17
CA GLN A 258 42.37 28.68 -22.86
C GLN A 258 43.61 29.57 -22.95
N ASN A 259 43.62 30.68 -22.20
CA ASN A 259 44.67 31.70 -22.30
C ASN A 259 45.96 31.32 -21.54
N GLU A 260 45.84 30.59 -20.43
CA GLU A 260 46.96 30.15 -19.60
C GLU A 260 46.79 28.68 -19.18
N PRO A 261 47.89 27.94 -18.93
CA PRO A 261 47.79 26.58 -18.41
C PRO A 261 46.93 26.52 -17.16
N PHE A 262 45.96 25.60 -17.12
CA PHE A 262 45.00 25.42 -16.02
C PHE A 262 44.02 26.58 -15.78
N ALA A 263 43.98 27.59 -16.66
CA ALA A 263 42.92 28.60 -16.62
C ALA A 263 41.59 28.03 -17.13
N VAL A 264 40.49 28.73 -16.82
CA VAL A 264 39.14 28.36 -17.23
C VAL A 264 39.05 28.24 -18.76
N ILE A 265 38.55 27.09 -19.22
CA ILE A 265 38.30 26.84 -20.64
C ILE A 265 37.02 27.58 -21.02
N HIS A 266 37.10 28.37 -22.08
CA HIS A 266 35.96 29.08 -22.65
C HIS A 266 35.56 28.45 -23.99
N VAL A 267 34.27 28.51 -24.28
CA VAL A 267 33.64 27.98 -25.48
C VAL A 267 33.02 29.16 -26.24
N ARG A 268 33.28 29.25 -27.55
CA ARG A 268 32.65 30.24 -28.42
C ARG A 268 32.13 29.59 -29.69
N ALA A 269 31.01 30.09 -30.21
CA ALA A 269 30.60 29.77 -31.57
C ALA A 269 31.65 30.32 -32.55
N ARG A 270 31.97 29.54 -33.59
CA ARG A 270 32.84 30.00 -34.66
C ARG A 270 32.02 30.93 -35.56
N ALA A 271 32.40 32.20 -35.63
CA ALA A 271 31.87 33.10 -36.65
C ALA A 271 32.50 32.72 -37.99
N GLU A 272 31.71 32.70 -39.07
CA GLU A 272 32.24 32.69 -40.44
C GLU A 272 33.21 33.86 -40.69
#